data_AF-A0A438CUC9-F1
#
_entry.id   AF-A0A438CUC9-F1
#
_cell.length_a   1.000
_cell.length_b   1.000
_cell.length_c   1.000
_cell.angle_alpha   90.00
_cell.angle_beta   90.00
_cell.angle_gamma   90.00
#
_symmetry.space_group_name_H-M   'P 1'
#
loop_
_entity.id
_entity.type
_entity.pdbx_description
1 polymer ?
#
loop_
_entity_poly.entity_id
_entity_poly.type
_entity_poly.pdbx_seq_one_letter_code
_entity_poly.pdbx_strand_id
1 'polypeptide(L)'
;MKLHTVLDKNNIRGLLCLFRSSPTLHTLILKIITHFKAEKTKAWNKALWDHMSSSEQEQYWESRSQTFKSFLQHLKVVRMEGLVESENEIGLIKFLLKHGMALQEMILCSGHSNSRDPVRRHEIRSQMMGFSWASSKR
;
A
#
# COMPACT_ATOMS: atom_id res chain seq x y z
N MET A 1 -4.37 0.38 15.75
CA MET A 1 -5.56 -0.23 15.12
C MET A 1 -5.11 -1.35 14.21
N LYS A 2 -5.84 -2.47 14.17
CA LYS A 2 -5.56 -3.59 13.28
C LYS A 2 -6.74 -3.80 12.36
N LEU A 3 -6.50 -3.76 11.05
CA LEU A 3 -7.50 -3.96 10.01
C LEU A 3 -7.11 -5.17 9.17
N HIS A 4 -8.08 -6.06 8.98
CA HIS A 4 -7.98 -7.20 8.09
C HIS A 4 -8.84 -6.90 6.87
N THR A 5 -8.22 -6.81 5.69
CA THR A 5 -8.93 -6.37 4.48
C THR A 5 -8.32 -6.98 3.23
N VAL A 6 -9.08 -7.01 2.14
CA VAL A 6 -8.54 -7.19 0.78
C VAL A 6 -8.19 -5.79 0.24
N LEU A 7 -7.20 -5.65 -0.65
CA LEU A 7 -6.92 -4.38 -1.34
C LEU A 7 -7.65 -4.34 -2.70
N ASP A 8 -8.97 -4.14 -2.65
CA ASP A 8 -9.80 -3.85 -3.84
C ASP A 8 -10.44 -2.45 -3.74
N LYS A 9 -11.16 -2.03 -4.79
CA LYS A 9 -11.79 -0.69 -4.87
C LYS A 9 -12.72 -0.39 -3.69
N ASN A 10 -13.51 -1.35 -3.23
CA ASN A 10 -14.45 -1.13 -2.13
C ASN A 10 -13.70 -0.99 -0.81
N ASN A 11 -12.64 -1.79 -0.63
CA ASN A 11 -11.80 -1.73 0.55
C ASN A 11 -10.89 -0.50 0.59
N ILE A 12 -10.45 0.04 -0.56
CA ILE A 12 -9.75 1.33 -0.60
C ILE A 12 -10.66 2.45 -0.11
N ARG A 13 -11.93 2.48 -0.52
CA ARG A 13 -12.90 3.43 0.04
C ARG A 13 -13.06 3.26 1.56
N GLY A 14 -13.09 2.01 2.03
CA GLY A 14 -13.07 1.70 3.46
C GLY A 14 -11.83 2.24 4.17
N LEU A 15 -10.64 2.05 3.60
CA LEU A 15 -9.37 2.57 4.12
C LEU A 15 -9.37 4.09 4.20
N LEU A 16 -9.81 4.77 3.14
CA LEU A 16 -9.92 6.23 3.10
C LEU A 16 -10.88 6.74 4.18
N CYS A 17 -11.99 6.04 4.39
CA CYS A 17 -12.93 6.34 5.47
C CYS A 17 -12.25 6.20 6.84
N LEU A 18 -11.50 5.12 7.06
CA LEU A 18 -10.76 4.90 8.31
C LEU A 18 -9.71 5.97 8.57
N PHE A 19 -8.96 6.39 7.55
CA PHE A 19 -7.99 7.49 7.66
C PHE A 19 -8.67 8.79 8.07
N ARG A 20 -9.85 9.06 7.50
CA ARG A 20 -10.66 10.24 7.84
C ARG A 20 -11.22 10.17 9.26
N SER A 21 -11.70 9.00 9.68
CA SER A 21 -12.32 8.82 11.00
C SER A 21 -11.32 8.66 12.14
N SER A 22 -10.05 8.40 11.84
CA SER A 22 -9.02 8.11 12.85
C SER A 22 -7.79 9.04 12.76
N PRO A 23 -7.97 10.39 12.82
CA PRO A 23 -6.90 11.35 12.52
C PRO A 23 -5.67 11.29 13.44
N THR A 24 -5.77 10.64 14.60
CA THR A 24 -4.68 10.51 15.59
C THR A 24 -4.15 9.09 15.69
N LEU A 25 -4.40 8.25 14.69
CA LEU A 25 -3.95 6.86 14.70
C LEU A 25 -2.42 6.79 14.60
N HIS A 26 -1.79 6.20 15.62
CA HIS A 26 -0.33 6.04 15.68
C HIS A 26 0.17 4.79 14.96
N THR A 27 -0.58 3.69 15.04
CA THR A 27 -0.18 2.38 14.50
C THR A 27 -1.28 1.83 13.62
N LEU A 28 -0.94 1.58 12.35
CA LEU A 28 -1.78 0.94 11.36
C LEU A 28 -1.23 -0.44 11.03
N ILE A 29 -2.00 -1.49 11.28
CA ILE A 29 -1.68 -2.85 10.84
C ILE A 29 -2.70 -3.26 9.78
N LEU A 30 -2.24 -3.48 8.55
CA LEU A 30 -3.03 -3.95 7.42
C LEU A 30 -2.67 -5.41 7.14
N LYS A 31 -3.62 -6.31 7.33
CA LYS A 31 -3.48 -7.70 6.87
C LYS A 31 -4.25 -7.89 5.57
N ILE A 32 -3.51 -8.03 4.48
CA ILE A 32 -4.01 -8.23 3.13
C ILE A 32 -4.36 -9.71 2.97
N ILE A 33 -5.64 -9.99 2.77
CA ILE A 33 -6.13 -11.35 2.58
C ILE A 33 -6.19 -11.65 1.08
N THR A 34 -5.32 -12.51 0.59
CA THR A 34 -5.35 -13.01 -0.78
C THR A 34 -6.28 -14.21 -0.90
N HIS A 35 -7.41 -14.04 -1.58
CA HIS A 35 -8.25 -15.18 -1.97
C HIS A 35 -7.61 -15.90 -3.17
N PHE A 36 -6.79 -16.92 -2.92
CA PHE A 36 -6.27 -17.83 -3.96
C PHE A 36 -7.37 -18.67 -4.63
N LYS A 37 -8.58 -18.73 -4.05
CA LYS A 37 -9.71 -19.52 -4.56
C LYS A 37 -10.88 -18.62 -4.94
N ALA A 38 -10.79 -17.92 -6.06
CA ALA A 38 -11.98 -17.35 -6.68
C ALA A 38 -11.80 -17.15 -8.19
N GLU A 39 -11.73 -18.26 -8.93
CA GLU A 39 -11.83 -18.23 -10.39
C GLU A 39 -13.20 -17.70 -10.88
N LYS A 40 -14.19 -17.51 -9.98
CA LYS A 40 -15.54 -17.05 -10.33
C LYS A 40 -15.88 -15.59 -9.99
N THR A 41 -15.07 -14.84 -9.24
CA THR A 41 -15.32 -13.41 -8.93
C THR A 41 -14.32 -12.45 -9.59
N LYS A 42 -13.62 -12.90 -10.64
CA LYS A 42 -12.70 -12.05 -11.43
C LYS A 42 -13.41 -10.95 -12.24
N ALA A 43 -14.74 -10.93 -12.34
CA ALA A 43 -15.46 -10.01 -13.23
C ALA A 43 -15.79 -8.63 -12.62
N TRP A 44 -15.92 -8.51 -11.29
CA TRP A 44 -16.44 -7.26 -10.69
C TRP A 44 -15.38 -6.41 -9.95
N ASN A 45 -14.31 -7.03 -9.46
CA ASN A 45 -13.20 -6.30 -8.81
C ASN A 45 -12.16 -5.74 -9.79
N LYS A 46 -12.23 -6.16 -11.05
CA LYS A 46 -11.30 -5.81 -12.13
C LYS A 46 -11.45 -4.37 -12.66
N ALA A 47 -12.60 -3.74 -12.45
CA ALA A 47 -13.06 -2.70 -13.37
C ALA A 47 -12.51 -1.28 -13.15
N LEU A 48 -11.65 -1.02 -12.16
CA LEU A 48 -11.20 0.37 -11.91
C LEU A 48 -9.71 0.60 -11.77
N TRP A 49 -8.95 -0.39 -11.32
CA TRP A 49 -7.50 -0.23 -11.19
C TRP A 49 -6.74 -0.89 -12.35
N ASP A 50 -7.28 -1.94 -12.99
CA ASP A 50 -6.68 -2.59 -14.17
C ASP A 50 -6.58 -1.68 -15.40
N HIS A 51 -7.40 -0.62 -15.45
CA HIS A 51 -7.36 0.39 -16.52
C HIS A 51 -6.63 1.67 -16.11
N MET A 52 -6.26 1.81 -14.84
CA MET A 52 -5.62 3.00 -14.31
C MET A 52 -4.11 2.80 -14.33
N SER A 53 -3.42 3.60 -15.13
CA SER A 53 -1.96 3.62 -15.17
C SER A 53 -1.39 3.97 -13.78
N SER A 54 -0.16 3.52 -13.49
CA SER A 54 0.54 3.89 -12.25
C SER A 54 0.55 5.40 -11.99
N SER A 55 0.55 6.24 -13.03
CA SER A 55 0.51 7.70 -12.90
C SER A 55 -0.84 8.21 -12.40
N GLU A 56 -1.93 7.67 -12.93
CA GLU A 56 -3.29 8.04 -12.50
C GLU A 56 -3.57 7.57 -11.07
N GLN A 57 -3.03 6.40 -10.69
CA GLN A 57 -3.10 5.92 -9.31
C GLN A 57 -2.38 6.88 -8.35
N GLU A 58 -1.18 7.33 -8.72
CA GLU A 58 -0.42 8.30 -7.93
C GLU A 58 -1.18 9.62 -7.81
N GLN A 59 -1.72 10.17 -8.91
CA GLN A 59 -2.54 11.39 -8.87
C GLN A 59 -3.78 11.26 -7.97
N TYR A 60 -4.43 10.09 -7.98
CA TYR A 60 -5.56 9.82 -7.10
C TYR A 60 -5.18 9.95 -5.63
N TRP A 61 -4.09 9.30 -5.21
CA TRP A 61 -3.59 9.37 -3.84
C TRP A 61 -3.14 10.78 -3.46
N GLU A 62 -2.43 11.47 -4.37
CA GLU A 62 -1.98 12.86 -4.17
C GLU A 62 -3.15 13.81 -3.92
N SER A 63 -4.23 13.71 -4.71
CA SER A 63 -5.41 14.57 -4.55
C SER A 63 -6.07 14.44 -3.17
N ARG A 64 -5.83 13.32 -2.47
CA ARG A 64 -6.41 13.01 -1.16
C ARG A 64 -5.44 13.21 0.00
N SER A 65 -4.15 13.40 -0.27
CA SER A 65 -3.10 13.62 0.76
C SER A 65 -3.51 14.68 1.78
N GLN A 66 -3.98 15.84 1.30
CA GLN A 66 -4.40 16.96 2.16
C GLN A 66 -5.59 16.61 3.05
N THR A 67 -6.51 15.75 2.59
CA THR A 67 -7.66 15.30 3.40
C THR A 67 -7.20 14.46 4.59
N PHE A 68 -6.11 13.71 4.43
CA PHE A 68 -5.56 12.83 5.46
C PHE A 68 -4.34 13.42 6.16
N LYS A 69 -4.08 14.73 5.99
CA LYS A 69 -2.90 15.38 6.56
C LYS A 69 -2.75 15.11 8.06
N SER A 70 -3.83 15.24 8.82
CA SER A 70 -3.80 14.98 10.27
C SER A 70 -3.46 13.52 10.57
N PHE A 71 -4.11 12.56 9.90
CA PHE A 71 -3.80 11.14 10.02
C PHE A 71 -2.31 10.85 9.74
N LEU A 72 -1.80 11.37 8.63
CA LEU A 72 -0.42 11.16 8.17
C LEU A 72 0.62 11.82 9.10
N GLN A 73 0.26 12.88 9.82
CA GLN A 73 1.11 13.54 10.81
C GLN A 73 1.18 12.81 12.15
N HIS A 74 0.26 11.89 12.44
CA HIS A 74 0.27 11.12 13.70
C HIS A 74 0.65 9.66 13.49
N LEU A 75 0.60 9.17 12.25
CA LEU A 75 0.96 7.80 11.89
C LEU A 75 2.46 7.57 12.06
N LYS A 76 2.84 6.75 13.04
CA LYS A 76 4.23 6.42 13.36
C LYS A 76 4.65 5.04 12.85
N VAL A 77 3.76 4.07 12.91
CA VAL A 77 4.07 2.68 12.55
C VAL A 77 3.05 2.14 11.58
N VAL A 78 3.52 1.62 10.45
CA VAL A 78 2.70 0.90 9.49
C VAL A 78 3.22 -0.52 9.33
N ARG A 79 2.36 -1.51 9.50
CA ARG A 79 2.66 -2.91 9.22
C ARG A 79 1.71 -3.43 8.17
N MET A 80 2.24 -3.92 7.06
CA MET A 80 1.47 -4.54 5.98
C MET A 80 1.87 -6.00 5.87
N GLU A 81 0.90 -6.91 6.01
CA GLU A 81 1.09 -8.35 5.93
C GLU A 81 0.35 -8.92 4.72
N GLY A 82 0.94 -9.90 4.05
CA GLY A 82 0.28 -10.62 2.95
C GLY A 82 0.39 -9.93 1.59
N LEU A 83 1.38 -9.06 1.40
CA LEU A 83 1.63 -8.37 0.14
C LEU A 83 1.92 -9.36 -0.99
N VAL A 84 1.36 -9.11 -2.17
CA VAL A 84 1.64 -9.87 -3.40
C VAL A 84 2.47 -9.07 -4.40
N GLU A 85 2.90 -7.86 -4.00
CA GLU A 85 3.67 -6.92 -4.83
C GLU A 85 2.86 -6.46 -6.06
N SER A 86 1.55 -6.27 -5.88
CA SER A 86 0.67 -5.68 -6.89
C SER A 86 0.85 -4.16 -6.97
N GLU A 87 0.54 -3.56 -8.13
CA GLU A 87 0.67 -2.10 -8.33
C GLU A 87 -0.13 -1.28 -7.31
N ASN A 88 -1.30 -1.77 -6.91
CA ASN A 88 -2.15 -1.11 -5.91
C ASN A 88 -1.49 -1.07 -4.52
N GLU A 89 -0.85 -2.17 -4.11
CA GLU A 89 -0.10 -2.25 -2.86
C GLU A 89 1.10 -1.32 -2.91
N ILE A 90 1.83 -1.34 -4.03
CA ILE A 90 2.99 -0.46 -4.25
C ILE A 90 2.57 1.01 -4.22
N GLY A 91 1.44 1.37 -4.83
CA GLY A 91 0.88 2.73 -4.82
C GLY A 91 0.53 3.21 -3.41
N LEU A 92 -0.12 2.37 -2.60
CA LEU A 92 -0.41 2.69 -1.21
C LEU A 92 0.87 2.84 -0.37
N ILE A 93 1.86 1.94 -0.56
CA ILE A 93 3.14 2.00 0.13
C ILE A 93 3.86 3.31 -0.20
N LYS A 94 3.98 3.64 -1.49
CA LYS A 94 4.57 4.90 -1.97
C LYS A 94 3.85 6.11 -1.35
N PHE A 95 2.52 6.11 -1.37
CA PHE A 95 1.73 7.20 -0.80
C PHE A 95 2.03 7.41 0.70
N LEU A 96 2.03 6.34 1.49
CA LEU A 96 2.30 6.40 2.93
C LEU A 96 3.74 6.84 3.22
N LEU A 97 4.71 6.36 2.45
CA LEU A 97 6.11 6.78 2.58
C LEU A 97 6.31 8.26 2.22
N LYS A 98 5.61 8.75 1.19
CA LYS A 98 5.74 10.12 0.71
C LYS A 98 5.09 11.13 1.66
N HIS A 99 3.94 10.79 2.23
CA HIS A 99 3.13 11.75 3.00
C HIS A 99 3.14 11.51 4.51
N GLY A 100 3.59 10.34 4.97
CA GLY A 100 3.67 9.98 6.39
C GLY A 100 4.80 10.72 7.11
N MET A 101 4.60 12.00 7.41
CA MET A 101 5.65 12.86 7.98
C MET A 101 6.15 12.40 9.36
N ALA A 102 5.31 11.69 10.12
CA ALA A 102 5.69 11.15 11.43
C ALA A 102 6.02 9.66 11.39
N LEU A 103 6.11 9.06 10.20
CA LEU A 103 6.34 7.63 10.02
C LEU A 103 7.77 7.29 10.48
N GLN A 104 7.86 6.50 11.53
CA GLN A 104 9.11 6.02 12.12
C GLN A 104 9.45 4.63 11.59
N GLU A 105 8.43 3.80 11.36
CA GLU A 105 8.62 2.40 10.97
C GLU A 105 7.58 1.95 9.95
N MET A 106 8.04 1.29 8.89
CA MET A 106 7.19 0.62 7.91
C MET A 106 7.66 -0.82 7.70
N ILE A 107 6.83 -1.77 8.13
CA ILE A 107 7.10 -3.21 8.06
C ILE A 107 6.27 -3.80 6.92
N LEU A 108 6.95 -4.32 5.90
CA LEU A 108 6.32 -4.98 4.76
C LEU A 108 6.61 -6.48 4.82
N CYS A 109 5.57 -7.28 5.07
CA CYS A 109 5.66 -8.73 5.06
C CYS A 109 5.00 -9.25 3.77
N SER A 110 5.82 -9.65 2.81
CA SER A 110 5.38 -10.36 1.61
C SER A 110 4.67 -11.65 2.02
N GLY A 111 3.48 -11.86 1.47
CA GLY A 111 2.81 -13.15 1.58
C GLY A 111 3.66 -14.20 0.87
N HIS A 112 3.68 -15.45 1.37
CA HIS A 112 4.26 -16.57 0.63
C HIS A 112 3.46 -16.77 -0.66
N SER A 113 3.74 -15.99 -1.69
CA SER A 113 3.38 -16.34 -3.05
C SER A 113 4.36 -17.44 -3.47
N ASN A 114 3.82 -18.63 -3.72
CA ASN A 114 4.52 -19.69 -4.45
C ASN A 114 4.82 -19.29 -5.92
N SER A 115 4.82 -17.99 -6.26
CA SER A 115 5.21 -17.52 -7.59
C SER A 115 6.72 -17.67 -7.71
N ARG A 116 7.09 -18.77 -8.36
CA ARG A 116 8.42 -19.25 -8.77
C ARG A 116 9.23 -18.28 -9.65
N ASP A 117 9.05 -16.97 -9.56
CA ASP A 117 9.82 -16.03 -10.38
C ASP A 117 10.86 -15.26 -9.54
N PRO A 118 12.07 -15.82 -9.38
CA PRO A 118 13.18 -15.14 -8.70
C PRO A 118 13.62 -13.86 -9.42
N VAL A 119 13.32 -13.68 -10.71
CA VAL A 119 13.73 -12.52 -11.50
C VAL A 119 12.96 -11.27 -11.06
N ARG A 120 11.63 -11.37 -10.94
CA ARG A 120 10.80 -10.23 -10.45
C ARG A 120 11.17 -9.79 -9.04
N ARG A 121 11.49 -10.74 -8.15
CA ARG A 121 11.96 -10.43 -6.78
C ARG A 121 13.30 -9.71 -6.79
N HIS A 122 14.19 -10.07 -7.70
CA HIS A 122 15.48 -9.40 -7.85
C HIS A 122 15.31 -7.99 -8.41
N GLU A 123 14.42 -7.80 -9.39
CA GLU A 123 14.08 -6.49 -9.98
C GLU A 123 13.56 -5.51 -8.90
N ILE A 124 12.57 -5.95 -8.12
CA ILE A 124 11.95 -5.13 -7.07
C ILE A 124 12.96 -4.80 -5.96
N ARG A 125 13.81 -5.76 -5.57
CA ARG A 125 14.90 -5.52 -4.61
C ARG A 125 15.93 -4.53 -5.14
N SER A 126 16.33 -4.67 -6.41
CA SER A 126 17.26 -3.73 -7.06
C SER A 126 16.69 -2.31 -7.09
N GLN A 127 15.41 -2.16 -7.41
CA GLN A 127 14.75 -0.85 -7.41
C GLN A 127 14.70 -0.26 -5.99
N MET A 128 14.32 -1.03 -4.97
CA MET A 128 14.29 -0.58 -3.58
C MET A 128 15.67 -0.16 -3.05
N MET A 129 16.73 -0.89 -3.38
CA MET A 129 18.09 -0.54 -2.99
C MET A 129 18.59 0.74 -3.67
N GLY A 130 18.14 1.03 -4.91
CA GLY A 130 18.41 2.29 -5.60
C GLY A 130 17.92 3.53 -4.85
N PHE A 131 16.82 3.41 -4.10
CA PHE A 131 16.30 4.52 -3.27
C PHE A 131 17.10 4.72 -1.99
N SER A 132 17.77 3.70 -1.46
CA SER A 132 18.60 3.80 -0.24
C SER A 132 19.90 4.60 -0.44
N TRP A 133 20.47 4.58 -1.66
CA TRP A 133 21.69 5.34 -1.97
C TRP A 133 21.45 6.85 -2.09
N ALA A 134 20.22 7.30 -2.31
CA ALA A 134 19.88 8.71 -2.44
C ALA A 134 19.94 9.49 -1.11
N SER A 135 20.07 8.81 0.03
CA SER A 135 20.12 9.45 1.36
C SER A 135 21.53 9.66 1.92
N SER A 136 22.60 9.26 1.22
CA SER A 136 23.99 9.35 1.73
C SER A 136 24.82 10.48 1.12
N LYS A 137 24.21 11.64 0.82
CA LYS A 137 24.94 12.89 0.60
C LYS A 137 24.24 14.06 1.28
N ARG A 138 24.56 14.25 2.55
CA ARG A 138 24.67 15.57 3.18
C ARG A 138 26.07 15.68 3.76
#